data_AF-A0A520BFM7-F1
#
_entry.id   AF-A0A520BFM7-F1
#
_cell.length_a   1.000
_cell.length_b   1.000
_cell.length_c   1.000
_cell.angle_alpha   90.00
_cell.angle_beta   90.00
_cell.angle_gamma   90.00
#
_symmetry.space_group_name_H-M   'P 1'
#
loop_
_entity.id
_entity.type
_entity.pdbx_description
1 polymer ?
#
loop_
_entity_poly.entity_id
_entity_poly.type
_entity_poly.pdbx_seq_one_letter_code
_entity_poly.pdbx_strand_id
1 'polypeptide(L)'
;MKTRILLGLLLAGFSSYAQNTTEQYFKLTRAGFKENNAYETTAFVEKYFRVPGNTGFNASIRNVESILKKAGFVEQRQNEFEAPLTYRIEKRAMKNKTWEPVNANIVIIGETQPLISYKTNRNMIPINCASTPAEGVTAEVVYIEKIVPAELEKMDLKGKILFSENSPSRLVATAIKAGAVGVLGYSMP
;
A
#
# COMPACT_ATOMS: atom_id res chain seq x y z
N MET A 1 -8.36 45.96 -55.52
CA MET A 1 -7.32 45.03 -55.02
C MET A 1 -7.12 45.11 -53.51
N LYS A 2 -6.91 46.30 -52.92
CA LYS A 2 -6.64 46.47 -51.49
C LYS A 2 -7.71 45.87 -50.56
N THR A 3 -8.99 46.02 -50.89
CA THR A 3 -10.12 45.49 -50.08
C THR A 3 -10.21 43.96 -50.11
N ARG A 4 -9.86 43.31 -51.22
CA ARG A 4 -9.88 41.83 -51.34
C ARG A 4 -8.70 41.18 -50.62
N ILE A 5 -7.54 41.85 -50.59
CA ILE A 5 -6.37 41.43 -49.82
C ILE A 5 -6.65 41.59 -48.31
N LEU A 6 -7.28 42.68 -47.90
CA LEU A 6 -7.69 42.90 -46.51
C LEU A 6 -8.69 41.85 -46.03
N LEU A 7 -9.68 41.49 -46.85
CA LEU A 7 -10.66 40.45 -46.54
C LEU A 7 -10.02 39.06 -46.44
N GLY A 8 -9.07 38.74 -47.31
CA GLY A 8 -8.32 37.48 -47.27
C GLY A 8 -7.44 37.36 -46.02
N LEU A 9 -6.80 38.45 -45.59
CA LEU A 9 -6.02 38.49 -44.34
C LEU A 9 -6.89 38.38 -43.09
N LEU A 10 -8.09 38.98 -43.10
CA LEU A 10 -9.09 38.83 -42.03
C LEU A 10 -9.57 37.37 -41.91
N LEU A 11 -9.90 36.73 -43.02
CA LEU A 11 -10.32 35.31 -43.06
C LEU A 11 -9.21 34.34 -42.62
N ALA A 12 -7.94 34.64 -42.93
CA ALA A 12 -6.80 33.84 -42.47
C ALA A 12 -6.52 33.99 -40.96
N GLY A 13 -6.81 35.16 -40.38
CA GLY A 13 -6.66 35.41 -38.94
C GLY A 13 -7.67 34.66 -38.07
N PHE A 14 -8.90 34.43 -38.56
CA PHE A 14 -9.91 33.64 -37.83
C PHE A 14 -9.56 32.15 -37.73
N SER A 15 -8.85 31.60 -38.73
CA SER A 15 -8.45 30.19 -38.75
C SER A 15 -7.29 29.86 -37.79
N SER A 16 -6.64 30.89 -37.22
CA SER A 16 -5.48 30.72 -36.34
C SER A 16 -5.84 30.68 -34.85
N TYR A 17 -7.10 30.92 -34.49
CA TYR A 17 -7.63 30.62 -33.16
C TYR A 17 -8.18 29.19 -33.13
N ALA A 18 -7.28 28.20 -33.16
CA ALA A 18 -7.64 26.92 -32.58
C ALA A 18 -8.06 27.19 -31.13
N GLN A 19 -9.34 26.99 -30.78
CA GLN A 19 -9.82 27.19 -29.42
C GLN A 19 -9.03 26.24 -28.50
N ASN A 20 -8.03 26.80 -27.81
CA ASN A 20 -7.30 26.09 -26.78
C ASN A 20 -8.20 26.00 -25.54
N THR A 21 -9.07 24.99 -25.53
CA THR A 21 -10.02 24.71 -24.45
C THR A 21 -9.33 24.26 -23.16
N THR A 22 -8.01 24.04 -23.17
CA THR A 22 -7.21 23.64 -22.01
C THR A 22 -7.38 24.59 -20.83
N GLU A 23 -7.37 25.90 -21.07
CA GLU A 23 -7.54 26.89 -19.99
C GLU A 23 -8.94 26.79 -19.35
N GLN A 24 -9.97 26.58 -20.17
CA GLN A 24 -11.34 26.40 -19.71
C GLN A 24 -11.49 25.11 -18.90
N TYR A 25 -10.91 24.00 -19.38
CA TYR A 25 -10.90 22.73 -18.64
C TYR A 25 -10.12 22.84 -17.33
N PHE A 26 -8.95 23.48 -17.31
CA PHE A 26 -8.22 23.71 -16.06
C PHE A 26 -9.00 24.57 -15.08
N LYS A 27 -9.70 25.60 -15.56
CA LYS A 27 -10.57 26.42 -14.71
C LYS A 27 -11.71 25.58 -14.10
N LEU A 28 -12.36 24.73 -14.89
CA LEU A 28 -13.40 23.81 -14.41
C LEU A 28 -12.84 22.80 -13.39
N THR A 29 -11.73 22.15 -13.70
CA THR A 29 -11.09 21.16 -12.82
C THR A 29 -10.65 21.79 -11.50
N ARG A 30 -10.02 22.97 -11.52
CA ARG A 30 -9.61 23.67 -10.30
C ARG A 30 -10.81 24.12 -9.46
N ALA A 31 -11.87 24.61 -10.10
CA ALA A 31 -13.09 25.00 -9.39
C ALA A 31 -13.81 23.79 -8.76
N GLY A 32 -13.70 22.61 -9.37
CA GLY A 32 -14.28 21.36 -8.87
C GLY A 32 -13.40 20.59 -7.89
N PHE A 33 -12.10 20.89 -7.81
CA PHE A 33 -11.17 20.20 -6.91
C PHE A 33 -11.48 20.52 -5.45
N LYS A 34 -11.54 19.48 -4.63
CA LYS A 34 -11.77 19.57 -3.19
C LYS A 34 -10.68 18.77 -2.47
N GLU A 35 -9.71 19.46 -1.92
CA GLU A 35 -8.53 18.88 -1.26
C GLU A 35 -8.90 17.93 -0.12
N ASN A 36 -9.95 18.25 0.65
CA ASN A 36 -10.42 17.43 1.76
C ASN A 36 -10.82 16.02 1.33
N ASN A 37 -11.35 15.84 0.11
CA ASN A 37 -11.68 14.50 -0.40
C ASN A 37 -10.44 13.61 -0.52
N ALA A 38 -9.28 14.19 -0.87
CA ALA A 38 -8.02 13.45 -0.97
C ALA A 38 -7.51 13.04 0.42
N TYR A 39 -7.57 13.94 1.39
CA TYR A 39 -7.24 13.63 2.79
C TYR A 39 -8.16 12.57 3.38
N GLU A 40 -9.47 12.67 3.18
CA GLU A 40 -10.45 11.69 3.66
C GLU A 40 -10.22 10.30 3.04
N THR A 41 -9.96 10.25 1.73
CA THR A 41 -9.66 8.98 1.05
C THR A 41 -8.36 8.38 1.59
N THR A 42 -7.33 9.20 1.79
CA THR A 42 -6.04 8.75 2.34
C THR A 42 -6.21 8.23 3.77
N ALA A 43 -6.89 8.99 4.64
CA ALA A 43 -7.19 8.63 6.01
C ALA A 43 -8.02 7.33 6.11
N PHE A 44 -8.97 7.14 5.19
CA PHE A 44 -9.71 5.89 5.13
C PHE A 44 -8.83 4.70 4.74
N VAL A 45 -7.96 4.89 3.74
CA VAL A 45 -7.17 3.80 3.17
C VAL A 45 -6.02 3.41 4.11
N GLU A 46 -5.34 4.38 4.72
CA GLU A 46 -4.13 4.18 5.53
C GLU A 46 -4.36 3.42 6.84
N LYS A 47 -5.60 3.37 7.35
CA LYS A 47 -5.94 2.60 8.56
C LYS A 47 -5.81 1.08 8.37
N TYR A 48 -5.69 0.62 7.13
CA TYR A 48 -5.58 -0.79 6.78
C TYR A 48 -4.18 -1.20 6.34
N PHE A 49 -3.78 -2.42 6.72
CA PHE A 49 -2.74 -3.14 5.98
C PHE A 49 -3.32 -3.65 4.66
N ARG A 50 -2.65 -3.42 3.53
CA ARG A 50 -3.23 -3.68 2.20
C ARG A 50 -2.31 -4.56 1.37
N VAL A 51 -2.77 -5.77 1.08
CA VAL A 51 -2.20 -6.67 0.08
C VAL A 51 -3.33 -7.19 -0.80
N PRO A 52 -3.03 -7.59 -2.06
CA PRO A 52 -4.07 -8.04 -2.97
C PRO A 52 -5.00 -9.08 -2.33
N GLY A 53 -6.30 -8.79 -2.37
CA GLY A 53 -7.36 -9.68 -1.90
C GLY A 53 -7.65 -9.67 -0.39
N ASN A 54 -6.87 -8.98 0.44
CA ASN A 54 -7.16 -8.91 1.88
C ASN A 54 -8.31 -7.94 2.20
N THR A 55 -8.80 -7.95 3.46
CA THR A 55 -9.96 -7.14 3.85
C THR A 55 -9.69 -5.65 3.65
N GLY A 56 -8.50 -5.18 4.03
CA GLY A 56 -8.08 -3.78 3.86
C GLY A 56 -8.04 -3.30 2.40
N PHE A 57 -7.49 -4.12 1.51
CA PHE A 57 -7.42 -3.85 0.08
C PHE A 57 -8.82 -3.78 -0.54
N ASN A 58 -9.67 -4.76 -0.23
CA ASN A 58 -11.05 -4.79 -0.71
C ASN A 58 -11.86 -3.59 -0.18
N ALA A 59 -11.73 -3.27 1.11
CA ALA A 59 -12.39 -2.10 1.70
C ALA A 59 -11.97 -0.79 1.00
N SER A 60 -10.71 -0.66 0.63
CA SER A 60 -10.19 0.51 -0.09
C SER A 60 -10.83 0.66 -1.48
N ILE A 61 -10.95 -0.44 -2.23
CA ILE A 61 -11.64 -0.45 -3.53
C ILE A 61 -13.11 -0.07 -3.37
N ARG A 62 -13.79 -0.65 -2.39
CA ARG A 62 -15.21 -0.38 -2.13
C ARG A 62 -15.48 1.05 -1.67
N ASN A 63 -14.53 1.67 -0.97
CA ASN A 63 -14.61 3.09 -0.63
C ASN A 63 -14.57 3.98 -1.89
N VAL A 64 -13.64 3.71 -2.81
CA VAL A 64 -13.58 4.43 -4.10
C VAL A 64 -14.84 4.17 -4.94
N GLU A 65 -15.32 2.93 -4.99
CA GLU A 65 -16.60 2.59 -5.63
C GLU A 65 -17.76 3.42 -5.07
N SER A 66 -17.85 3.55 -3.75
CA SER A 66 -18.89 4.37 -3.09
C SER A 66 -18.79 5.85 -3.47
N ILE A 67 -17.57 6.39 -3.58
CA ILE A 67 -17.35 7.76 -4.04
C ILE A 67 -17.82 7.94 -5.48
N LEU A 68 -17.50 6.99 -6.38
CA LEU A 68 -17.94 7.00 -7.77
C LEU A 68 -19.47 6.94 -7.88
N LYS A 69 -20.12 6.05 -7.14
CA LYS A 69 -21.59 5.96 -7.09
C LYS A 69 -22.23 7.27 -6.65
N LYS A 70 -21.70 7.89 -5.59
CA LYS A 70 -22.18 9.20 -5.09
C LYS A 70 -21.99 10.33 -6.11
N ALA A 71 -20.98 10.23 -6.96
CA ALA A 71 -20.74 11.17 -8.06
C ALA A 71 -21.60 10.89 -9.31
N GLY A 72 -22.46 9.87 -9.29
CA GLY A 72 -23.37 9.53 -10.38
C GLY A 72 -22.82 8.51 -11.38
N PHE A 73 -21.69 7.86 -11.09
CA PHE A 73 -21.21 6.76 -11.91
C PHE A 73 -22.05 5.50 -11.73
N VAL A 74 -22.21 4.73 -12.79
CA VAL A 74 -22.96 3.47 -12.82
C VAL A 74 -22.03 2.29 -13.11
N GLU A 75 -22.37 1.11 -12.61
CA GLU A 75 -21.57 -0.10 -12.89
C GLU A 75 -21.68 -0.49 -14.36
N GLN A 76 -20.53 -0.73 -14.99
CA GLN A 76 -20.41 -1.22 -16.36
C GLN A 76 -21.03 -2.63 -16.47
N ARG A 77 -21.95 -2.82 -17.42
CA ARG A 77 -22.62 -4.10 -17.69
C ARG A 77 -21.98 -4.83 -18.85
N GLN A 78 -21.83 -4.17 -19.99
CA GLN A 78 -21.21 -4.74 -21.19
C GLN A 78 -19.93 -3.99 -21.57
N ASN A 79 -20.02 -2.68 -21.75
CA ASN A 79 -18.89 -1.85 -22.18
C ASN A 79 -19.06 -0.39 -21.73
N GLU A 80 -18.03 0.43 -21.92
CA GLU A 80 -18.01 1.82 -21.50
C GLU A 80 -18.95 2.76 -22.29
N PHE A 81 -19.44 2.34 -23.46
CA PHE A 81 -20.31 3.16 -24.32
C PHE A 81 -21.79 3.11 -23.91
N GLU A 82 -22.15 2.25 -22.95
CA GLU A 82 -23.54 2.13 -22.49
C GLU A 82 -24.01 3.33 -21.66
N ALA A 83 -23.08 4.10 -21.06
CA ALA A 83 -23.36 5.33 -20.33
C ALA A 83 -22.09 6.20 -20.20
N PRO A 84 -22.22 7.54 -20.12
CA PRO A 84 -21.07 8.45 -20.07
C PRO A 84 -20.21 8.35 -18.81
N LEU A 85 -20.72 7.78 -17.71
CA LEU A 85 -20.04 7.67 -16.42
C LEU A 85 -20.12 6.24 -15.90
N THR A 86 -19.37 5.31 -16.50
CA THR A 86 -19.32 3.92 -16.03
C THR A 86 -18.10 3.65 -15.16
N TYR A 87 -18.19 2.66 -14.27
CA TYR A 87 -17.05 2.10 -13.54
C TYR A 87 -17.12 0.57 -13.56
N ARG A 88 -15.97 -0.10 -13.41
CA ARG A 88 -15.92 -1.56 -13.21
C ARG A 88 -14.92 -1.91 -12.12
N ILE A 89 -15.14 -3.04 -11.45
CA ILE A 89 -14.17 -3.61 -10.52
C ILE A 89 -13.49 -4.79 -11.22
N GLU A 90 -12.23 -4.61 -11.58
CA GLU A 90 -11.43 -5.68 -12.16
C GLU A 90 -11.12 -6.75 -11.11
N LYS A 91 -11.36 -8.01 -11.49
CA LYS A 91 -11.02 -9.17 -10.66
C LYS A 91 -10.00 -10.02 -11.41
N ARG A 92 -8.92 -10.38 -10.72
CA ARG A 92 -7.87 -11.26 -11.25
C ARG A 92 -7.67 -12.43 -10.29
N ALA A 93 -7.57 -13.64 -10.83
CA ALA A 93 -7.31 -14.83 -10.01
C ALA A 93 -5.92 -14.74 -9.37
N MET A 94 -5.84 -15.08 -8.07
CA MET A 94 -4.57 -15.13 -7.34
C MET A 94 -4.01 -16.54 -7.34
N LYS A 95 -2.68 -16.66 -7.51
CA LYS A 95 -1.98 -17.95 -7.38
C LYS A 95 -1.93 -18.47 -5.94
N ASN A 96 -1.79 -17.54 -4.99
CA ASN A 96 -1.69 -17.83 -3.56
C ASN A 96 -2.89 -17.26 -2.81
N LYS A 97 -3.19 -17.81 -1.63
CA LYS A 97 -4.13 -17.18 -0.71
C LYS A 97 -3.63 -15.79 -0.31
N THR A 98 -4.55 -14.88 -0.03
CA THR A 98 -4.21 -13.58 0.53
C THR A 98 -3.66 -13.73 1.96
N TRP A 99 -2.98 -12.71 2.44
CA TRP A 99 -2.42 -12.65 3.79
C TRP A 99 -3.03 -11.47 4.54
N GLU A 100 -3.36 -11.68 5.82
CA GLU A 100 -3.96 -10.66 6.66
C GLU A 100 -3.38 -10.73 8.07
N PRO A 101 -2.76 -9.64 8.57
CA PRO A 101 -2.33 -9.58 9.96
C PRO A 101 -3.57 -9.46 10.87
N VAL A 102 -3.64 -10.33 11.89
CA VAL A 102 -4.75 -10.33 12.84
C VAL A 102 -4.37 -9.60 14.12
N ASN A 103 -3.26 -9.99 14.75
CA ASN A 103 -2.72 -9.40 15.96
C ASN A 103 -1.24 -9.79 16.11
N ALA A 104 -0.45 -8.95 16.77
CA ALA A 104 0.90 -9.30 17.21
C ALA A 104 1.32 -8.38 18.36
N ASN A 105 2.11 -8.93 19.30
CA ASN A 105 2.75 -8.17 20.36
C ASN A 105 4.14 -8.77 20.61
N ILE A 106 5.08 -7.91 21.00
CA ILE A 106 6.37 -8.33 21.55
C ILE A 106 6.43 -7.80 22.98
N VAL A 107 6.73 -8.68 23.92
CA VAL A 107 6.80 -8.38 25.35
C VAL A 107 8.15 -8.84 25.87
N ILE A 108 8.77 -8.04 26.72
CA ILE A 108 9.96 -8.44 27.48
C ILE A 108 9.46 -9.02 28.81
N ILE A 109 9.91 -10.21 29.17
CA ILE A 109 9.53 -10.83 30.45
C ILE A 109 9.97 -9.92 31.60
N GLY A 110 9.02 -9.60 32.49
CA GLY A 110 9.22 -8.66 33.60
C GLY A 110 8.67 -7.26 33.33
N GLU A 111 8.39 -6.91 32.08
CA GLU A 111 7.78 -5.62 31.73
C GLU A 111 6.25 -5.68 31.78
N THR A 112 5.64 -4.57 32.19
CA THR A 112 4.17 -4.44 32.27
C THR A 112 3.53 -4.00 30.97
N GLN A 113 4.29 -3.36 30.07
CA GLN A 113 3.84 -2.90 28.77
C GLN A 113 4.55 -3.66 27.66
N PRO A 114 3.86 -3.96 26.54
CA PRO A 114 4.50 -4.54 25.38
C PRO A 114 5.54 -3.57 24.81
N LEU A 115 6.69 -4.10 24.40
CA LEU A 115 7.72 -3.34 23.68
C LEU A 115 7.12 -2.73 22.39
N ILE A 116 6.32 -3.53 21.68
CA ILE A 116 5.62 -3.10 20.47
C ILE A 116 4.35 -3.93 20.28
N SER A 117 3.29 -3.28 19.79
CA SER A 117 1.97 -3.87 19.57
C SER A 117 1.45 -3.52 18.19
N TYR A 118 0.84 -4.49 17.51
CA TYR A 118 0.23 -4.28 16.20
C TYR A 118 -0.91 -3.26 16.27
N LYS A 119 -1.56 -3.15 17.43
CA LYS A 119 -2.63 -2.19 17.70
C LYS A 119 -2.17 -0.74 17.50
N THR A 120 -0.92 -0.43 17.85
CA THR A 120 -0.37 0.92 17.78
C THR A 120 0.66 1.10 16.66
N ASN A 121 1.33 0.03 16.22
CA ASN A 121 2.30 0.05 15.14
C ASN A 121 2.06 -1.08 14.13
N ARG A 122 1.42 -0.74 13.01
CA ARG A 122 1.10 -1.70 11.93
C ARG A 122 2.31 -2.11 11.10
N ASN A 123 3.42 -1.38 11.19
CA ASN A 123 4.64 -1.65 10.43
C ASN A 123 5.53 -2.69 11.11
N MET A 124 5.15 -3.20 12.28
CA MET A 124 5.97 -4.16 13.04
C MET A 124 6.02 -5.57 12.44
N ILE A 125 5.06 -5.94 11.58
CA ILE A 125 4.94 -7.29 11.02
C ILE A 125 5.34 -7.27 9.54
N PRO A 126 6.37 -8.02 9.14
CA PRO A 126 6.66 -8.25 7.72
C PRO A 126 5.50 -8.95 7.01
N ILE A 127 5.26 -8.60 5.75
CA ILE A 127 4.31 -9.32 4.91
C ILE A 127 4.66 -10.81 4.85
N ASN A 128 3.63 -11.67 4.93
CA ASN A 128 3.76 -13.13 4.89
C ASN A 128 4.50 -13.77 6.08
N CYS A 129 4.62 -13.07 7.21
CA CYS A 129 5.03 -13.73 8.45
C CYS A 129 4.01 -14.81 8.84
N ALA A 130 4.52 -15.96 9.28
CA ALA A 130 3.72 -17.05 9.82
C ALA A 130 3.21 -16.70 11.22
N SER A 131 2.05 -17.24 11.58
CA SER A 131 1.51 -17.12 12.93
C SER A 131 2.34 -17.91 13.93
N THR A 132 2.54 -17.36 15.13
CA THR A 132 2.94 -18.15 16.30
C THR A 132 1.78 -19.05 16.75
N PRO A 133 2.03 -20.04 17.64
CA PRO A 133 0.97 -20.65 18.43
C PRO A 133 0.12 -19.60 19.16
N ALA A 134 -1.09 -19.99 19.57
CA ALA A 134 -2.06 -19.07 20.18
C ALA A 134 -1.54 -18.47 21.50
N GLU A 135 -0.77 -19.26 22.25
CA GLU A 135 -0.08 -18.91 23.47
C GLU A 135 1.18 -18.05 23.26
N GLY A 136 1.59 -17.85 22.00
CA GLY A 136 2.83 -17.17 21.64
C GLY A 136 4.07 -18.05 21.78
N VAL A 137 5.25 -17.44 21.70
CA VAL A 137 6.54 -18.10 21.90
C VAL A 137 7.37 -17.23 22.82
N THR A 138 7.92 -17.82 23.88
CA THR A 138 8.89 -17.18 24.77
C THR A 138 10.24 -17.83 24.54
N ALA A 139 11.25 -17.02 24.24
CA ALA A 139 12.60 -17.49 23.97
C ALA A 139 13.63 -16.40 24.27
N GLU A 140 14.87 -16.83 24.48
CA GLU A 140 16.01 -15.92 24.62
C GLU A 140 16.26 -15.16 23.32
N VAL A 141 16.61 -13.88 23.43
CA VAL A 141 16.98 -13.04 22.29
C VAL A 141 18.50 -12.99 22.18
N VAL A 142 19.03 -13.36 21.01
CA VAL A 142 20.46 -13.28 20.70
C VAL A 142 20.70 -12.18 19.68
N TYR A 143 21.54 -11.22 20.04
CA TYR A 143 21.94 -10.16 19.12
C TYR A 143 23.00 -10.65 18.12
N ILE A 144 22.74 -10.40 16.85
CA ILE A 144 23.58 -10.75 15.71
C ILE A 144 24.09 -9.46 15.08
N GLU A 145 25.30 -9.04 15.46
CA GLU A 145 25.92 -7.83 14.93
C GLU A 145 26.20 -7.94 13.42
N LYS A 146 26.72 -9.09 12.98
CA LYS A 146 27.07 -9.35 11.57
C LYS A 146 26.53 -10.71 11.13
N ILE A 147 25.98 -10.75 9.92
CA ILE A 147 25.43 -11.97 9.33
C ILE A 147 26.55 -12.71 8.60
N VAL A 148 27.37 -13.46 9.33
CA VAL A 148 28.43 -14.32 8.77
C VAL A 148 28.01 -15.79 8.93
N PRO A 149 27.61 -16.49 7.86
CA PRO A 149 27.07 -17.84 7.96
C PRO A 149 27.95 -18.82 8.76
N ALA A 150 29.27 -18.81 8.52
CA ALA A 150 30.22 -19.69 9.20
C ALA A 150 30.40 -19.39 10.70
N GLU A 151 30.06 -18.19 11.16
CA GLU A 151 30.06 -17.84 12.58
C GLU A 151 28.74 -18.25 13.23
N LEU A 152 27.63 -18.00 12.55
CA LEU A 152 26.29 -18.38 13.00
C LEU A 152 26.12 -19.89 13.18
N GLU A 153 26.75 -20.70 12.32
CA GLU A 153 26.78 -22.16 12.44
C GLU A 153 27.49 -22.67 13.71
N LYS A 154 28.35 -21.85 14.32
CA LYS A 154 29.07 -22.19 15.56
C LYS A 154 28.32 -21.74 16.82
N MET A 155 27.26 -20.95 16.67
CA MET A 155 26.47 -20.42 17.79
C MET A 155 25.34 -21.41 18.14
N ASP A 156 25.02 -21.51 19.44
CA ASP A 156 23.80 -22.20 19.87
C ASP A 156 22.59 -21.28 19.66
N LEU A 157 21.92 -21.41 18.51
CA LEU A 157 20.78 -20.57 18.11
C LEU A 157 19.45 -21.32 18.15
N LYS A 158 19.46 -22.61 18.49
CA LYS A 158 18.27 -23.45 18.48
C LYS A 158 17.29 -22.99 19.55
N GLY A 159 16.03 -22.80 19.18
CA GLY A 159 15.01 -22.34 20.12
C GLY A 159 15.10 -20.86 20.50
N LYS A 160 16.03 -20.09 19.91
CA LYS A 160 16.25 -18.67 20.24
C LYS A 160 15.60 -17.74 19.21
N ILE A 161 15.43 -16.47 19.59
CA ILE A 161 15.00 -15.38 18.70
C ILE A 161 16.25 -14.60 18.30
N LEU A 162 16.49 -14.44 17.01
CA LEU A 162 17.65 -13.71 16.50
C LEU A 162 17.26 -12.25 16.28
N PHE A 163 18.03 -11.32 16.83
CA PHE A 163 17.85 -9.90 16.60
C PHE A 163 19.05 -9.31 15.85
N SER A 164 18.83 -8.45 14.86
CA SER A 164 19.91 -7.70 14.21
C SER A 164 19.46 -6.34 13.72
N GLU A 165 20.41 -5.41 13.62
CA GLU A 165 20.20 -4.12 12.97
C GLU A 165 20.39 -4.20 11.44
N ASN A 166 20.82 -5.35 10.93
CA ASN A 166 20.85 -5.63 9.50
C ASN A 166 19.45 -6.00 8.97
N SER A 167 19.31 -6.07 7.65
CA SER A 167 18.05 -6.47 7.01
C SER A 167 17.57 -7.86 7.51
N PRO A 168 16.42 -7.97 8.21
CA PRO A 168 15.95 -9.25 8.76
C PRO A 168 15.69 -10.31 7.70
N SER A 169 15.36 -9.92 6.46
CA SER A 169 15.15 -10.86 5.35
C SER A 169 16.39 -11.72 5.07
N ARG A 170 17.60 -11.19 5.31
CA ARG A 170 18.87 -11.92 5.17
C ARG A 170 19.11 -12.93 6.29
N LEU A 171 18.47 -12.75 7.44
CA LEU A 171 18.59 -13.66 8.59
C LEU A 171 17.68 -14.86 8.49
N VAL A 172 16.50 -14.72 7.88
CA VAL A 172 15.44 -15.75 7.91
C VAL A 172 15.96 -17.13 7.49
N ALA A 173 16.69 -17.23 6.38
CA ALA A 173 17.19 -18.51 5.88
C ALA A 173 18.19 -19.16 6.87
N THR A 174 19.09 -18.36 7.46
CA THR A 174 20.07 -18.86 8.43
C THR A 174 19.43 -19.22 9.75
N ALA A 175 18.47 -18.41 10.22
CA ALA A 175 17.70 -18.65 11.42
C ALA A 175 16.96 -19.99 11.35
N ILE A 176 16.28 -20.26 10.23
CA ILE A 176 15.58 -21.53 9.99
C ILE A 176 16.57 -22.71 10.05
N LYS A 177 17.71 -22.61 9.35
CA LYS A 177 18.73 -23.68 9.36
C LYS A 177 19.30 -23.94 10.76
N ALA A 178 19.47 -22.89 11.55
CA ALA A 178 20.00 -22.97 12.90
C ALA A 178 18.94 -23.41 13.95
N GLY A 179 17.68 -23.63 13.53
CA GLY A 179 16.60 -24.05 14.42
C GLY A 179 16.08 -22.94 15.33
N ALA A 180 16.29 -21.68 14.96
CA ALA A 180 15.72 -20.53 15.65
C ALA A 180 14.19 -20.50 15.54
N VAL A 181 13.53 -19.88 16.51
CA VAL A 181 12.07 -19.77 16.57
C VAL A 181 11.53 -18.41 16.14
N GLY A 182 12.41 -17.44 15.91
CA GLY A 182 12.02 -16.11 15.46
C GLY A 182 13.19 -15.26 14.98
N VAL A 183 12.85 -14.24 14.19
CA VAL A 183 13.79 -13.21 13.75
C VAL A 183 13.15 -11.85 14.00
N LEU A 184 13.90 -10.98 14.65
CA LEU A 184 13.62 -9.55 14.78
C LEU A 184 14.68 -8.82 13.96
N GLY A 185 14.26 -7.82 13.21
CA GLY A 185 15.20 -6.90 12.60
C GLY A 185 14.74 -5.49 12.76
N TYR A 186 15.72 -4.61 12.97
CA TYR A 186 15.49 -3.18 13.04
C TYR A 186 16.38 -2.51 12.02
N SER A 187 15.77 -2.08 10.92
CA SER A 187 16.44 -1.23 9.95
C SER A 187 15.58 0.03 9.85
N MET A 188 16.02 1.07 10.56
CA MET A 188 15.49 2.40 10.28
C MET A 188 16.04 2.84 8.93
N PRO A 189 15.19 3.28 8.00
CA PRO A 189 15.66 3.92 6.76
C PRO A 189 16.43 5.21 7.05
#